data_AF-A0A1X7TEG1-F1
#
_entry.id   AF-A0A1X7TEG1-F1
#
_cell.length_a   1.000
_cell.length_b   1.000
_cell.length_c   1.000
_cell.angle_alpha   90.00
_cell.angle_beta   90.00
_cell.angle_gamma   90.00
#
_symmetry.space_group_name_H-M   'P 1'
#
loop_
_entity.id
_entity.type
_entity.pdbx_description
1 polymer ?
#
loop_
_entity_poly.entity_id
_entity_poly.type
_entity_poly.pdbx_seq_one_letter_code
_entity_poly.pdbx_strand_id
1 'polypeptide(L)'
;MATSSSSHPLSSEDIFNKHYPDLSTSLCDPVSVTRLLYGELVITGQILSNVESASPSISKQREELLKGLREVLVGNDNNLQTFASVLCKFTANVKLGEAIHKDYGECIHVLK
;
A
#
# COMPACT_ATOMS: atom_id res chain seq x y z
N MET A 1 15.27 18.78 -23.60
CA MET A 1 14.15 18.01 -24.19
C MET A 1 12.93 18.30 -23.32
N ALA A 2 11.83 18.71 -23.94
CA ALA A 2 10.74 19.46 -23.33
C ALA A 2 9.92 18.66 -22.30
N THR A 3 9.54 19.37 -21.22
CA THR A 3 8.30 19.32 -20.43
C THR A 3 7.73 17.94 -20.05
N SER A 4 7.52 17.65 -18.77
CA SER A 4 6.31 18.14 -18.09
C SER A 4 6.48 18.17 -16.57
N SER A 5 6.52 19.38 -16.00
CA SER A 5 6.01 19.60 -14.65
C SER A 5 4.50 19.43 -14.71
N SER A 6 4.02 18.18 -14.65
CA SER A 6 2.59 17.91 -14.53
C SER A 6 2.22 18.07 -13.06
N SER A 7 1.67 19.23 -12.71
CA SER A 7 0.90 19.42 -11.48
C SER A 7 -0.45 18.72 -11.63
N HIS A 8 -0.41 17.40 -11.80
CA HIS A 8 -1.57 16.53 -11.65
C HIS A 8 -1.31 15.68 -10.40
N PRO A 9 -2.31 15.50 -9.52
CA PRO A 9 -2.18 14.51 -8.46
C PRO A 9 -1.78 13.17 -9.11
N LEU A 10 -0.72 12.56 -8.59
CA LEU A 10 -0.26 11.27 -9.10
C LEU A 10 -1.41 10.27 -9.03
N SER A 11 -1.57 9.43 -10.06
CA SER A 11 -2.60 8.39 -9.99
C SER A 11 -2.27 7.40 -8.88
N SER A 12 -3.26 6.67 -8.38
CA SER A 12 -3.03 5.59 -7.42
C SER A 12 -2.04 4.54 -7.95
N GLU A 13 -1.98 4.34 -9.26
CA GLU A 13 -0.96 3.51 -9.92
C GLU A 13 0.45 4.11 -9.82
N ASP A 14 0.61 5.41 -10.11
CA ASP A 14 1.90 6.08 -10.05
C ASP A 14 2.48 6.05 -8.63
N ILE A 15 1.63 6.27 -7.62
CA ILE A 15 2.03 6.25 -6.22
C ILE A 15 2.40 4.84 -5.78
N PHE A 16 1.57 3.85 -6.13
CA PHE A 16 1.87 2.46 -5.82
C PHE A 16 3.19 2.01 -6.46
N ASN A 17 3.42 2.34 -7.73
CA ASN A 17 4.65 2.01 -8.46
C ASN A 17 5.87 2.74 -7.88
N LYS A 18 5.71 4.00 -7.45
CA LYS A 18 6.77 4.78 -6.79
C LYS A 18 7.25 4.12 -5.49
N HIS A 19 6.33 3.63 -4.68
CA HIS A 19 6.65 3.02 -3.38
C HIS A 19 6.82 1.49 -3.42
N TYR A 20 6.60 0.86 -4.58
CA TYR A 20 6.71 -0.59 -4.74
C TYR A 20 8.05 -1.18 -4.24
N PRO A 21 9.23 -0.59 -4.54
CA PRO A 21 10.51 -1.10 -4.04
C PRO A 21 10.59 -1.09 -2.51
N ASP A 22 10.12 -0.02 -1.88
CA ASP A 22 10.11 0.13 -0.43
C ASP A 22 9.12 -0.84 0.23
N LEU A 23 7.96 -1.04 -0.38
CA LEU A 23 6.97 -2.01 0.09
C LEU A 23 7.49 -3.44 0.03
N SER A 24 8.19 -3.81 -1.05
CA SER A 24 8.77 -5.15 -1.23
C SER A 24 9.87 -5.50 -0.22
N THR A 25 10.46 -4.49 0.41
CA THR A 25 11.59 -4.65 1.33
C THR A 25 11.19 -4.41 2.79
N SER A 26 10.24 -3.50 3.04
CA SER A 26 9.91 -3.01 4.39
C SER A 26 8.83 -3.81 5.11
N LEU A 27 8.03 -4.63 4.42
CA LEU A 27 6.93 -5.38 5.04
C LEU A 27 7.46 -6.56 5.88
N CYS A 28 7.79 -6.32 7.15
CA CYS A 28 8.36 -7.33 8.04
C CYS A 28 7.39 -8.46 8.41
N ASP A 29 6.09 -8.19 8.42
CA ASP A 29 5.05 -9.20 8.69
C ASP A 29 3.89 -9.06 7.68
N PRO A 30 4.05 -9.65 6.48
CA PRO A 30 3.05 -9.53 5.43
C PRO A 30 1.70 -10.14 5.83
N VAL A 31 1.69 -11.20 6.64
CA VAL A 31 0.45 -11.86 7.07
C VAL A 31 -0.38 -10.95 7.97
N SER A 32 0.24 -10.31 8.97
CA SER A 32 -0.48 -9.38 9.85
C SER A 32 -1.00 -8.15 9.11
N VAL A 33 -0.22 -7.61 8.16
CA VAL A 33 -0.66 -6.51 7.30
C VAL A 33 -1.88 -6.95 6.47
N THR A 34 -1.81 -8.13 5.86
CA THR A 34 -2.89 -8.70 5.04
C THR A 34 -4.17 -8.90 5.85
N ARG A 35 -4.07 -9.42 7.09
CA ARG A 35 -5.23 -9.60 7.98
C ARG A 35 -5.91 -8.28 8.35
N LEU A 36 -5.14 -7.23 8.61
CA LEU A 36 -5.71 -5.90 8.86
C LEU A 36 -6.39 -5.34 7.62
N LEU A 37 -5.78 -5.48 6.44
CA LEU A 37 -6.39 -5.04 5.19
C LEU A 37 -7.69 -5.77 4.87
N TYR A 38 -7.77 -7.06 5.21
CA TYR A 38 -9.01 -7.83 5.09
C TYR A 38 -10.10 -7.31 6.04
N GLY A 39 -9.73 -6.98 7.29
CA GLY A 39 -10.64 -6.37 8.27
C GLY A 39 -11.16 -4.99 7.85
N GLU A 40 -10.34 -4.22 7.12
CA GLU A 40 -10.71 -2.91 6.55
C GLU A 40 -11.40 -3.04 5.18
N LEU A 41 -11.74 -4.26 4.73
CA LEU A 41 -12.40 -4.55 3.45
C LEU A 41 -11.64 -4.07 2.20
N VAL A 42 -10.33 -3.85 2.31
CA VAL A 42 -9.46 -3.42 1.19
C VAL A 42 -9.17 -4.60 0.25
N ILE A 43 -8.98 -5.79 0.83
CA ILE A 43 -8.65 -7.01 0.08
C ILE A 43 -9.72 -8.09 0.28
N THR A 44 -9.77 -9.04 -0.65
CA THR A 44 -10.66 -10.19 -0.57
C THR A 44 -10.07 -11.31 0.29
N GLY A 45 -10.93 -12.25 0.73
CA GLY A 45 -10.48 -13.46 1.42
C GLY A 45 -9.56 -14.34 0.57
N GLN A 46 -9.65 -14.25 -0.77
CA GLN A 46 -8.75 -14.95 -1.68
C GLN A 46 -7.31 -14.44 -1.57
N ILE A 47 -7.12 -13.11 -1.54
CA ILE A 47 -5.79 -12.50 -1.37
C ILE A 47 -5.21 -12.91 0.00
N LEU A 48 -6.02 -12.87 1.06
CA LEU A 48 -5.62 -13.33 2.39
C LEU A 48 -5.15 -14.78 2.38
N SER A 49 -5.93 -15.68 1.78
CA SER A 49 -5.59 -17.11 1.71
C SER A 49 -4.30 -17.36 0.93
N ASN A 50 -4.04 -16.61 -0.14
CA ASN A 50 -2.82 -16.75 -0.94
C ASN A 50 -1.58 -16.37 -0.12
N VAL A 51 -1.63 -15.25 0.60
CA VAL A 51 -0.52 -14.79 1.45
C VAL A 51 -0.29 -15.76 2.61
N GLU A 52 -1.33 -16.22 3.29
CA GLU A 52 -1.18 -17.18 4.40
C GLU A 52 -0.60 -18.52 3.92
N SER A 53 -0.98 -18.98 2.73
CA SER A 53 -0.47 -20.23 2.13
C SER A 53 0.98 -20.12 1.64
N ALA A 54 1.49 -18.91 1.39
CA ALA A 54 2.88 -18.69 1.01
C ALA A 54 3.88 -18.81 2.19
N SER A 55 3.37 -19.00 3.41
CA SER A 55 4.15 -19.30 4.63
C SER A 55 4.98 -20.58 4.45
N PRO A 56 6.24 -20.65 4.94
CA PRO A 56 6.92 -19.74 5.89
C PRO A 56 7.83 -18.70 5.23
N SER A 57 7.82 -18.54 3.90
CA SER A 57 8.74 -17.63 3.22
C SER A 57 8.21 -16.20 3.21
N ILE A 58 8.78 -15.33 4.05
CA ILE A 58 8.43 -13.89 4.09
C ILE A 58 8.53 -13.26 2.70
N SER A 59 9.56 -13.58 1.92
CA SER A 59 9.73 -13.05 0.56
C SER A 59 8.55 -13.42 -0.35
N LYS A 60 8.09 -14.67 -0.31
CA LYS A 60 6.92 -15.11 -1.10
C LYS A 60 5.63 -14.46 -0.61
N GLN A 61 5.45 -14.33 0.70
CA GLN A 61 4.29 -13.66 1.27
C GLN A 61 4.21 -12.19 0.85
N ARG A 62 5.35 -11.49 0.77
CA ARG A 62 5.42 -10.11 0.25
C ARG A 62 5.01 -10.06 -1.22
N GLU A 63 5.53 -10.97 -2.04
CA GLU A 63 5.19 -11.03 -3.47
C GLU A 63 3.69 -11.23 -3.68
N GLU A 64 3.08 -12.19 -2.99
CA GLU A 64 1.63 -12.44 -3.07
C GLU A 64 0.81 -11.25 -2.56
N LEU A 65 1.23 -10.62 -1.47
CA LEU A 65 0.56 -9.43 -0.94
C LEU A 65 0.63 -8.28 -1.95
N LEU A 66 1.81 -7.99 -2.50
CA LEU A 66 2.00 -6.91 -3.48
C LEU A 66 1.21 -7.12 -4.76
N LYS A 67 1.14 -8.37 -5.22
CA LYS A 67 0.31 -8.73 -6.36
C LYS A 67 -1.17 -8.44 -6.09
N GLY A 68 -1.68 -8.89 -4.94
CA GLY A 68 -3.06 -8.63 -4.54
C GLY A 68 -3.35 -7.14 -4.32
N LEU A 69 -2.42 -6.40 -3.72
CA LEU A 69 -2.52 -4.95 -3.54
C LEU A 69 -2.60 -4.23 -4.89
N ARG A 70 -1.79 -4.62 -5.86
CA ARG A 70 -1.85 -4.01 -7.19
C ARG A 70 -3.24 -4.12 -7.80
N GLU A 71 -3.92 -5.26 -7.63
CA GLU A 71 -5.27 -5.49 -8.15
C GLU A 71 -6.35 -4.61 -7.46
N VAL A 72 -6.18 -4.30 -6.18
CA VAL A 72 -7.21 -3.57 -5.40
C VAL A 72 -6.92 -2.08 -5.19
N LEU A 73 -5.66 -1.66 -5.31
CA LEU A 73 -5.22 -0.28 -5.07
C LEU A 73 -5.17 0.53 -6.37
N VAL A 74 -4.77 -0.08 -7.49
CA VAL A 74 -4.68 0.63 -8.77
C VAL A 74 -6.07 1.03 -9.25
N GLY A 75 -6.29 2.34 -9.42
CA GLY A 75 -7.58 2.89 -9.82
C GLY A 75 -8.60 2.98 -8.68
N ASN A 76 -8.20 2.70 -7.43
CA ASN A 76 -9.06 2.87 -6.25
C ASN A 76 -8.33 3.61 -5.13
N ASP A 77 -8.60 4.90 -5.10
CA ASP A 77 -7.98 5.86 -4.21
C ASP A 77 -8.35 5.68 -2.73
N ASN A 78 -9.60 5.27 -2.45
CA ASN A 78 -10.05 4.99 -1.08
C ASN A 78 -9.29 3.79 -0.50
N ASN A 79 -9.07 2.77 -1.32
CA ASN A 79 -8.31 1.60 -0.92
C ASN A 79 -6.84 1.97 -0.66
N LEU A 80 -6.25 2.84 -1.48
CA LEU A 80 -4.88 3.32 -1.30
C LEU A 80 -4.70 4.11 0.01
N GLN A 81 -5.64 5.01 0.34
CA GLN A 81 -5.62 5.77 1.61
C GLN A 81 -5.81 4.85 2.82
N THR A 82 -6.71 3.87 2.72
CA THR A 82 -6.94 2.88 3.78
C THR A 82 -5.69 2.02 3.97
N PHE A 83 -5.07 1.59 2.87
CA PHE A 83 -3.80 0.86 2.89
C PHE A 83 -2.68 1.66 3.59
N ALA A 84 -2.50 2.92 3.22
CA ALA A 84 -1.53 3.80 3.87
C ALA A 84 -1.81 3.95 5.38
N SER A 85 -3.09 4.08 5.76
CA SER A 85 -3.51 4.12 7.17
C SER A 85 -3.22 2.83 7.92
N VAL A 86 -3.39 1.67 7.29
CA VAL A 86 -3.01 0.37 7.85
C VAL A 86 -1.49 0.30 8.04
N LEU A 87 -0.68 0.74 7.07
CA LEU A 87 0.78 0.79 7.21
C LEU A 87 1.22 1.68 8.38
N CYS A 88 0.53 2.78 8.64
CA CYS A 88 0.78 3.64 9.80
C CYS A 88 0.56 2.94 11.16
N LYS A 89 -0.22 1.86 11.21
CA LYS A 89 -0.40 1.05 12.43
C LYS A 89 0.83 0.17 12.75
N PHE A 90 1.76 0.01 11.81
CA PHE A 90 2.98 -0.77 12.01
C PHE A 90 4.18 0.16 12.20
N THR A 91 4.85 0.07 13.35
CA THR A 91 6.03 0.91 13.66
C THR A 91 7.13 0.80 12.59
N ALA A 92 7.29 -0.38 11.98
CA ALA A 92 8.26 -0.61 10.91
C ALA A 92 7.87 0.05 9.58
N ASN A 93 6.60 0.36 9.36
CA ASN A 93 6.06 0.89 8.09
C ASN A 93 5.42 2.27 8.22
N VAL A 94 5.45 2.89 9.40
CA VAL A 94 4.82 4.20 9.63
C VAL A 94 5.29 5.27 8.67
N LYS A 95 6.62 5.38 8.46
CA LYS A 95 7.21 6.35 7.51
C LYS A 95 6.78 6.10 6.06
N LEU A 96 6.55 4.83 5.71
CA LEU A 96 6.14 4.44 4.37
C LEU A 96 4.65 4.75 4.15
N GLY A 97 3.81 4.49 5.16
CA GLY A 97 2.40 4.90 5.15
C GLY A 97 2.25 6.42 5.05
N GLU A 98 3.02 7.19 5.82
CA GLU A 98 3.06 8.66 5.75
C GLU A 98 3.51 9.16 4.38
N ALA A 99 4.51 8.53 3.77
CA ALA A 99 4.99 8.89 2.44
C ALA A 99 3.91 8.68 1.36
N ILE A 100 3.20 7.54 1.41
CA ILE A 100 2.09 7.23 0.48
C ILE A 100 0.96 8.26 0.64
N HIS A 101 0.58 8.58 1.89
CA HIS A 101 -0.41 9.64 2.16
C HIS A 101 0.01 11.00 1.60
N LYS A 102 1.27 11.38 1.82
CA LYS A 102 1.84 12.63 1.32
C LYS A 102 1.83 12.70 -0.22
N ASP A 103 2.17 11.59 -0.88
CA ASP A 103 2.24 11.52 -2.34
C ASP A 103 0.86 11.40 -3.02
N TYR A 104 -0.14 10.84 -2.35
CA TYR A 104 -1.55 10.87 -2.78
C TYR A 104 -2.16 12.28 -2.72
N GLY A 105 -1.55 13.17 -1.95
CA GLY A 105 -1.82 14.59 -2.03
C GLY A 105 -2.69 15.07 -0.89
N GLU A 106 -2.12 15.12 0.33
CA GLU A 106 -2.37 16.16 1.34
C GLU A 106 -1.40 15.92 2.54
N CYS A 107 -0.53 16.90 2.84
CA CYS A 107 -0.45 17.31 4.25
C CYS A 107 -1.90 17.43 4.68
N ILE A 108 -2.36 16.75 5.73
CA ILE A 108 -3.61 17.12 6.37
C ILE A 108 -3.50 18.62 6.64
N HIS A 109 -4.07 19.46 5.77
CA HIS A 109 -4.47 20.78 6.17
C HIS A 109 -5.65 20.45 7.05
N VAL A 110 -5.36 20.38 8.35
CA VAL A 110 -6.35 20.33 9.39
C VAL A 110 -7.33 21.44 9.06
N LEU A 111 -8.48 21.06 8.50
CA LEU A 111 -9.63 21.93 8.44
C LEU A 111 -9.91 22.32 9.89
N LYS A 112 -9.99 23.64 10.09
CA LYS A 112 -10.27 24.36 11.34
C LYS A 112 -11.31 23.67 12.23
#